data_AF-A0A2A2GIY6-F1
#
_entry.id   AF-A0A2A2GIY6-F1
#
_cell.length_a   1.000
_cell.length_b   1.000
_cell.length_c   1.000
_cell.angle_alpha   90.00
_cell.angle_beta   90.00
_cell.angle_gamma   90.00
#
_symmetry.space_group_name_H-M   'P 1'
#
loop_
_entity.id
_entity.type
_entity.pdbx_description
1 polymer ?
#
loop_
_entity_poly.entity_id
_entity_poly.type
_entity_poly.pdbx_seq_one_letter_code
_entity_poly.pdbx_strand_id
1 'polypeptide(L)'
;MRAAVLVSVVAAGLAAGWLGRAAWEPSRPEAMLTLFRDHCVPFARAAMPVQPRSPLRQLRIDNAREYWGDPRSRLVVEHAGRTCAVTDIIAPLSDAEAAELHTLVREAVAKDFPGLMVEDGNELGWDIFVLWHNSALPGTRDRWGVTLARVPSSQGGQTSLSLSAPAGQTA
;
A
#
# COMPACT_ATOMS: atom_id res chain seq x y z
N MET A 1 21.08 16.49 -42.63
CA MET A 1 19.59 16.44 -42.59
C MET A 1 19.03 15.30 -41.72
N ARG A 2 19.59 14.08 -41.72
CA ARG A 2 19.04 12.94 -40.94
C ARG A 2 19.08 13.11 -39.41
N ALA A 3 20.11 13.76 -38.86
CA ALA A 3 20.25 13.96 -37.42
C ALA A 3 19.23 14.95 -36.82
N ALA A 4 18.87 16.02 -37.55
CA ALA A 4 17.91 17.02 -37.09
C ALA A 4 16.49 16.43 -36.96
N VAL A 5 16.09 15.58 -37.91
CA VAL A 5 14.78 14.90 -37.87
C VAL A 5 14.70 13.91 -36.71
N LEU A 6 15.78 13.15 -36.45
CA LEU A 6 15.85 12.22 -35.32
C LEU A 6 15.74 12.93 -33.97
N VAL A 7 16.43 14.06 -33.80
CA VAL A 7 16.36 14.86 -32.56
C VAL A 7 14.95 15.40 -32.33
N SER A 8 14.27 15.88 -33.38
CA SER A 8 12.89 16.37 -33.27
C SER A 8 11.89 15.27 -32.89
N VAL A 9 12.04 14.06 -33.45
CA VAL A 9 11.16 12.92 -33.12
C VAL A 9 11.37 12.46 -31.67
N VAL A 10 12.63 12.40 -31.21
CA VAL A 10 12.95 12.02 -29.82
C VAL A 10 12.44 13.08 -28.84
N ALA A 11 12.64 14.37 -29.13
CA ALA A 11 12.16 15.47 -28.29
C ALA A 11 10.62 15.50 -28.21
N ALA A 12 9.93 15.29 -29.33
CA ALA A 12 8.47 15.23 -29.35
C ALA A 12 7.93 14.01 -28.59
N GLY A 13 8.55 12.84 -28.72
CA GLY A 13 8.19 11.64 -27.97
C GLY A 13 8.41 11.80 -26.47
N LEU A 14 9.53 12.41 -26.06
CA LEU A 14 9.80 12.73 -24.66
C LEU A 14 8.78 13.72 -24.10
N ALA A 15 8.48 14.81 -24.82
CA ALA A 15 7.50 15.80 -24.38
C ALA A 15 6.09 15.21 -24.24
N ALA A 16 5.66 14.40 -25.21
CA ALA A 16 4.37 13.70 -25.15
C ALA A 16 4.31 12.71 -23.99
N GLY A 17 5.38 11.94 -23.75
CA GLY A 17 5.46 11.01 -22.62
C GLY A 17 5.48 11.72 -21.25
N TRP A 18 6.14 12.89 -21.17
CA TRP A 18 6.19 13.69 -19.95
C TRP A 18 4.83 14.33 -19.63
N LEU A 19 4.14 14.84 -20.64
CA LEU A 19 2.79 15.41 -20.51
C LEU A 19 1.75 14.35 -20.12
N GLY A 20 1.81 13.16 -20.75
CA GLY A 20 0.92 12.05 -20.39
C GLY A 20 1.10 11.58 -18.95
N ARG A 21 2.34 11.53 -18.46
CA ARG A 21 2.63 11.19 -17.07
C ARG A 21 2.21 12.28 -16.07
N ALA A 22 2.33 13.55 -16.47
CA ALA A 22 1.91 14.68 -15.63
C ALA A 22 0.39 14.79 -15.48
N ALA A 23 -0.38 14.26 -16.45
CA ALA A 23 -1.84 14.25 -16.44
C ALA A 23 -2.46 12.98 -15.84
N TRP A 24 -1.66 11.94 -15.58
CA TRP A 24 -2.16 10.70 -14.96
C TRP A 24 -2.30 10.88 -13.46
N GLU A 25 -3.53 10.85 -12.96
CA GLU A 25 -3.81 10.68 -11.53
C GLU A 25 -4.05 9.19 -11.26
N PRO A 26 -3.29 8.56 -10.35
CA PRO A 26 -3.48 7.16 -10.03
C PRO A 26 -4.88 6.92 -9.46
N SER A 27 -5.45 5.74 -9.75
CA SER A 27 -6.70 5.31 -9.12
C SER A 27 -6.51 5.21 -7.60
N ARG A 28 -7.58 5.25 -6.80
CA ARG A 28 -7.45 5.09 -5.34
C ARG A 28 -6.82 3.72 -4.97
N PRO A 29 -7.16 2.60 -5.63
CA PRO A 29 -6.43 1.34 -5.49
C PRO A 29 -4.93 1.44 -5.79
N GLU A 30 -4.55 2.06 -6.92
CA GLU A 30 -3.16 2.29 -7.28
C GLU A 30 -2.43 3.17 -6.23
N ALA A 31 -3.10 4.21 -5.74
CA ALA A 31 -2.59 5.09 -4.70
C ALA A 31 -2.37 4.33 -3.38
N MET A 32 -3.29 3.43 -3.00
CA MET A 32 -3.15 2.60 -1.80
C MET A 32 -1.93 1.68 -1.89
N LEU A 33 -1.76 1.00 -3.03
CA LEU A 33 -0.58 0.17 -3.26
C LEU A 33 0.72 0.99 -3.30
N THR A 34 0.67 2.19 -3.88
CA THR A 34 1.82 3.11 -3.95
C THR A 34 2.23 3.57 -2.55
N LEU A 35 1.28 4.04 -1.74
CA LEU A 35 1.54 4.43 -0.35
C LEU A 35 2.09 3.26 0.47
N PHE A 36 1.58 2.05 0.24
CA PHE A 36 2.07 0.85 0.90
C PHE A 36 3.55 0.58 0.54
N ARG A 37 3.91 0.66 -0.73
CA ARG A 37 5.29 0.50 -1.20
C ARG A 37 6.22 1.59 -0.70
N ASP A 38 5.76 2.83 -0.65
CA ASP A 38 6.59 3.98 -0.31
C ASP A 38 6.76 4.16 1.21
N HIS A 39 5.82 3.66 2.03
CA HIS A 39 5.84 3.85 3.47
C HIS A 39 5.96 2.55 4.25
N CYS A 40 5.15 1.53 3.95
CA CYS A 40 5.14 0.30 4.74
C CYS A 40 6.32 -0.63 4.44
N VAL A 41 6.76 -0.70 3.18
CA VAL A 41 7.92 -1.56 2.83
C VAL A 41 9.23 -1.01 3.42
N PRO A 42 9.53 0.31 3.37
CA PRO A 42 10.68 0.87 4.06
C PRO A 42 10.57 0.76 5.57
N PHE A 43 9.37 0.97 6.15
CA PHE A 43 9.12 0.78 7.58
C PHE A 43 9.54 -0.63 8.04
N ALA A 44 9.20 -1.65 7.25
CA ALA A 44 9.54 -3.05 7.53
C ALA A 44 11.05 -3.34 7.57
N ARG A 45 11.84 -2.57 6.83
CA ARG A 45 13.29 -2.78 6.64
C ARG A 45 14.15 -1.89 7.54
N ALA A 46 13.64 -0.71 7.88
CA ALA A 46 14.33 0.25 8.72
C ALA A 46 13.93 0.10 10.20
N ALA A 47 12.77 -0.52 10.47
CA ALA A 47 12.18 -0.71 11.80
C ALA A 47 12.21 0.54 12.70
N MET A 48 12.21 1.68 12.03
CA MET A 48 11.97 3.00 12.56
C MET A 48 10.84 3.61 11.71
N PRO A 49 9.91 4.37 12.30
CA PRO A 49 8.91 5.10 11.55
C PRO A 49 9.61 6.04 10.58
N VAL A 50 9.62 5.68 9.30
CA VAL A 50 10.00 6.61 8.24
C VAL A 50 8.90 7.67 8.24
N GLN A 51 9.22 8.88 8.74
CA GLN A 51 8.25 9.96 8.68
C GLN A 51 7.76 10.12 7.25
N PRO A 52 6.45 9.94 7.00
CA PRO A 52 5.93 10.00 5.66
C PRO A 52 6.18 11.41 5.10
N ARG A 53 6.81 11.47 3.93
CA ARG A 53 7.15 12.76 3.29
C ARG A 53 5.89 13.44 2.75
N SER A 54 6.01 14.74 2.50
CA SER A 54 4.99 15.53 1.75
C SER A 54 4.54 14.76 0.49
N PRO A 55 3.23 14.70 0.19
CA PRO A 55 2.15 15.58 0.66
C PRO A 55 1.35 15.09 1.88
N LEU A 56 1.79 14.04 2.56
CA LEU A 56 1.04 13.44 3.68
C LEU A 56 0.94 14.39 4.88
N ARG A 57 -0.24 14.44 5.50
CA ARG A 57 -0.52 15.29 6.66
C ARG A 57 -0.77 14.45 7.89
N GLN A 58 -0.09 14.76 8.99
CA GLN A 58 -0.32 14.07 10.25
C GLN A 58 -1.76 14.31 10.73
N LEU A 59 -2.42 13.22 11.12
CA LEU A 59 -3.76 13.20 11.68
C LEU A 59 -3.67 12.81 13.15
N ARG A 60 -4.63 13.28 13.95
CA ARG A 60 -4.75 12.92 15.36
C ARG A 60 -6.09 12.22 15.57
N ILE A 61 -6.07 10.90 15.45
CA ILE A 61 -7.25 10.03 15.58
C ILE A 61 -7.28 9.43 16.99
N ASP A 62 -6.17 8.82 17.43
CA ASP A 62 -5.97 8.35 18.79
C ASP A 62 -4.54 8.62 19.30
N ASN A 63 -4.21 8.11 20.50
CA ASN A 63 -2.87 8.25 21.11
C ASN A 63 -2.02 6.97 21.01
N ALA A 64 -2.55 5.88 20.45
CA ALA A 64 -1.88 4.58 20.39
C ALA A 64 -1.10 4.39 19.09
N ARG A 65 -1.46 5.15 18.04
CA ARG A 65 -0.97 4.98 16.68
C ARG A 65 -0.62 6.33 16.06
N GLU A 66 0.27 6.30 15.09
CA GLU A 66 0.59 7.47 14.29
C GLU A 66 -0.14 7.39 12.95
N TYR A 67 -0.76 8.50 12.54
CA TYR A 67 -1.61 8.55 11.35
C TYR A 67 -1.18 9.67 10.42
N TRP A 68 -1.14 9.39 9.11
CA TRP A 68 -0.88 10.38 8.08
C TRP A 68 -1.83 10.21 6.91
N GLY A 69 -2.62 11.24 6.63
CA GLY A 69 -3.58 11.25 5.53
C GLY A 69 -2.99 11.80 4.25
N ASP A 70 -3.27 11.14 3.13
CA ASP A 70 -3.09 11.70 1.80
C ASP A 70 -4.33 12.55 1.42
N PRO A 71 -4.19 13.88 1.26
CA PRO A 71 -5.32 14.72 0.90
C PRO A 71 -5.89 14.42 -0.49
N ARG A 72 -5.13 13.76 -1.39
CA ARG A 72 -5.58 13.45 -2.75
C ARG A 72 -6.45 12.19 -2.79
N SER A 73 -5.89 11.05 -2.36
CA SER A 73 -6.60 9.76 -2.38
C SER A 73 -7.56 9.56 -1.19
N ARG A 74 -7.47 10.42 -0.16
CA ARG A 74 -8.15 10.26 1.14
C ARG A 74 -7.83 8.95 1.86
N LEU A 75 -6.66 8.39 1.59
CA LEU A 75 -6.14 7.21 2.27
C LEU A 75 -5.28 7.63 3.46
N VAL A 76 -5.11 6.73 4.41
CA VAL A 76 -4.37 6.98 5.65
C VAL A 76 -3.29 5.93 5.82
N VAL A 77 -2.04 6.38 5.95
CA VAL A 77 -0.95 5.56 6.47
C VAL A 77 -1.04 5.54 7.99
N GLU A 78 -1.02 4.35 8.58
CA GLU A 78 -1.06 4.11 10.02
C GLU A 78 0.20 3.34 10.44
N HIS A 79 0.89 3.79 11.49
CA HIS A 79 1.94 3.02 12.15
C HIS A 79 1.52 2.64 13.57
N ALA A 80 1.67 1.35 13.90
CA ALA A 80 1.31 0.77 15.18
C ALA A 80 2.31 -0.32 15.57
N GLY A 81 3.24 0.00 16.49
CA GLY A 81 4.26 -0.96 16.93
C GLY A 81 5.13 -1.47 15.79
N ARG A 82 4.90 -2.71 15.34
CA ARG A 82 5.62 -3.38 14.23
C ARG A 82 4.83 -3.41 12.92
N THR A 83 3.69 -2.74 12.88
CA THR A 83 2.79 -2.78 11.74
C THR A 83 2.74 -1.40 11.10
N CYS A 84 2.86 -1.39 9.77
CA CYS A 84 2.42 -0.27 8.95
C CYS A 84 1.21 -0.72 8.14
N ALA A 85 0.19 0.12 8.06
CA ALA A 85 -0.98 -0.12 7.24
C ALA A 85 -1.31 1.11 6.40
N VAL A 86 -1.88 0.89 5.22
CA VAL A 86 -2.64 1.90 4.50
C VAL A 86 -4.10 1.53 4.63
N THR A 87 -4.94 2.48 4.99
CA THR A 87 -6.37 2.26 5.22
C THR A 87 -7.22 3.30 4.51
N ASP A 88 -8.47 2.94 4.25
CA ASP A 88 -9.48 3.81 3.65
C ASP A 88 -10.43 4.42 4.69
N ILE A 89 -9.99 4.53 5.96
CA ILE A 89 -10.83 4.95 7.11
C ILE A 89 -11.56 6.29 6.94
N ILE A 90 -11.00 7.22 6.14
CA ILE A 90 -11.63 8.52 5.87
C ILE A 90 -12.71 8.42 4.79
N ALA A 91 -12.51 7.57 3.79
CA ALA A 91 -13.43 7.34 2.68
C ALA A 91 -13.29 5.88 2.24
N PRO A 92 -14.22 4.99 2.60
CA PRO A 92 -14.20 3.61 2.15
C PRO A 92 -13.98 3.48 0.63
N LEU A 93 -13.22 2.48 0.22
CA LEU A 93 -13.19 2.06 -1.18
C LEU A 93 -14.56 1.45 -1.54
N SER A 94 -15.05 1.75 -2.74
CA SER A 94 -16.16 1.01 -3.33
C SER A 94 -15.79 -0.47 -3.57
N ASP A 95 -16.79 -1.33 -3.79
CA ASP A 95 -16.54 -2.75 -4.05
C ASP A 95 -15.70 -2.98 -5.32
N ALA A 96 -15.90 -2.15 -6.35
CA ALA A 96 -15.11 -2.19 -7.58
C ALA A 96 -13.64 -1.80 -7.32
N GLU A 97 -13.40 -0.74 -6.55
CA GLU A 97 -12.04 -0.33 -6.15
C GLU A 97 -11.37 -1.40 -5.28
N ALA A 98 -12.11 -2.05 -4.38
CA ALA A 98 -11.57 -3.12 -3.55
C ALA A 98 -11.18 -4.36 -4.36
N ALA A 99 -11.99 -4.73 -5.37
CA ALA A 99 -11.68 -5.82 -6.28
C ALA A 99 -10.44 -5.50 -7.16
N GLU A 100 -10.33 -4.26 -7.64
CA GLU A 100 -9.13 -3.78 -8.34
C GLU A 100 -7.90 -3.85 -7.43
N LEU A 101 -8.00 -3.33 -6.21
CA LEU A 101 -6.92 -3.39 -5.22
C LEU A 101 -6.49 -4.82 -4.92
N HIS A 102 -7.43 -5.76 -4.78
CA HIS A 102 -7.12 -7.17 -4.53
C HIS A 102 -6.26 -7.77 -5.64
N THR A 103 -6.59 -7.45 -6.90
CA THR A 103 -5.81 -7.89 -8.07
C THR A 103 -4.42 -7.27 -8.04
N LEU A 104 -4.34 -5.94 -7.90
CA LEU A 104 -3.08 -5.19 -7.87
C LEU A 104 -2.14 -5.66 -6.76
N VAL A 105 -2.67 -5.89 -5.55
CA VAL A 105 -1.89 -6.34 -4.39
C VAL A 105 -1.41 -7.77 -4.60
N ARG A 106 -2.22 -8.68 -5.13
CA ARG A 106 -1.80 -10.07 -5.35
C ARG A 106 -0.63 -10.14 -6.32
N GLU A 107 -0.69 -9.39 -7.42
CA GLU A 107 0.41 -9.30 -8.38
C GLU A 107 1.65 -8.64 -7.76
N ALA A 108 1.46 -7.55 -7.02
CA ALA A 108 2.53 -6.83 -6.37
C ALA A 108 3.26 -7.69 -5.34
N VAL A 109 2.53 -8.40 -4.46
CA VAL A 109 3.14 -9.21 -3.40
C VAL A 109 3.89 -10.40 -3.98
N ALA A 110 3.33 -11.07 -4.99
CA ALA A 110 4.00 -12.17 -5.67
C ALA A 110 5.34 -11.73 -6.30
N LYS A 111 5.40 -10.51 -6.82
CA LYS A 111 6.60 -9.92 -7.41
C LYS A 111 7.60 -9.39 -6.38
N ASP A 112 7.12 -8.64 -5.40
CA ASP A 112 7.95 -7.84 -4.50
C ASP A 112 8.43 -8.65 -3.28
N PHE A 113 7.74 -9.74 -2.92
CA PHE A 113 8.07 -10.63 -1.81
C PHE A 113 8.08 -12.10 -2.23
N PRO A 114 8.97 -12.49 -3.17
CA PRO A 114 9.05 -13.87 -3.62
C PRO A 114 9.43 -14.77 -2.43
N GLY A 115 8.57 -15.73 -2.09
CA GLY A 115 8.78 -16.69 -0.99
C GLY A 115 7.82 -16.55 0.19
N LEU A 116 6.93 -15.54 0.20
CA LEU A 116 5.80 -15.56 1.12
C LEU A 116 4.79 -16.64 0.73
N MET A 117 4.32 -17.38 1.72
CA MET A 117 3.21 -18.32 1.62
C MET A 117 1.89 -17.54 1.66
N VAL A 118 0.89 -17.98 0.90
CA VAL A 118 -0.44 -17.35 0.88
C VAL A 118 -1.44 -18.20 1.66
N GLU A 119 -2.11 -17.57 2.61
CA GLU A 119 -3.32 -18.06 3.28
C GLU A 119 -4.48 -17.25 2.71
N ASP A 120 -5.26 -17.89 1.83
CA ASP A 120 -6.47 -17.33 1.22
C ASP A 120 -7.67 -18.04 1.83
N GLY A 121 -8.50 -17.32 2.57
CA GLY A 121 -9.57 -17.93 3.33
C GLY A 121 -10.09 -17.02 4.42
N ASN A 122 -11.39 -16.78 4.38
CA ASN A 122 -12.06 -15.90 5.32
C ASN A 122 -13.07 -16.71 6.15
N GLU A 123 -12.60 -17.28 7.25
CA GLU A 123 -13.49 -17.85 8.27
C GLU A 123 -14.11 -16.76 9.17
N LEU A 124 -13.70 -15.50 9.00
CA LEU A 124 -14.05 -14.35 9.84
C LEU A 124 -15.27 -13.55 9.31
N GLY A 125 -15.84 -13.94 8.17
CA GLY A 125 -16.99 -13.24 7.57
C GLY A 125 -16.65 -11.88 6.97
N TRP A 126 -15.37 -11.62 6.66
CA TRP A 126 -14.87 -10.41 6.00
C TRP A 126 -15.11 -10.41 4.48
N ASP A 127 -15.23 -9.26 3.84
CA ASP A 127 -15.43 -9.23 2.38
C ASP A 127 -14.16 -9.68 1.65
N ILE A 128 -12.99 -9.33 2.22
CA ILE A 128 -11.67 -9.73 1.74
C ILE A 128 -10.82 -10.11 2.95
N PHE A 129 -10.14 -11.25 2.88
CA PHE A 129 -9.01 -11.56 3.75
C PHE A 129 -7.99 -12.40 3.00
N VAL A 130 -6.79 -11.85 2.82
CA VAL A 130 -5.64 -12.57 2.30
C VAL A 130 -4.42 -12.23 3.13
N LEU A 131 -3.72 -13.26 3.56
CA LEU A 131 -2.48 -13.13 4.31
C LEU A 131 -1.34 -13.76 3.53
N TRP A 132 -0.29 -12.98 3.27
CA TRP A 132 0.98 -13.47 2.77
C TRP A 132 2.01 -13.43 3.90
N HIS A 133 2.59 -14.57 4.28
CA HIS A 133 3.47 -14.64 5.44
C HIS A 133 4.66 -15.58 5.22
N ASN A 134 5.70 -15.41 6.03
CA ASN A 134 6.83 -16.34 6.05
C ASN A 134 6.45 -17.67 6.73
N SER A 135 7.35 -18.66 6.70
CA SER A 135 7.13 -19.99 7.28
C SER A 135 7.18 -20.04 8.82
N ALA A 136 7.33 -18.91 9.50
CA ALA A 136 7.36 -18.88 10.96
C ALA A 136 5.97 -19.17 11.54
N LEU A 137 5.93 -19.81 12.72
CA LEU A 137 4.68 -20.23 13.34
C LEU A 137 3.78 -19.03 13.70
N PRO A 138 2.43 -19.18 13.60
CA PRO A 138 1.48 -18.19 14.08
C PRO A 138 1.77 -17.70 15.50
N GLY A 139 1.66 -16.39 15.74
CA GLY A 139 1.88 -15.77 17.06
C GLY A 139 3.35 -15.63 17.46
N THR A 140 4.30 -16.17 16.70
CA THR A 140 5.73 -16.00 16.99
C THR A 140 6.22 -14.61 16.59
N ARG A 141 7.27 -14.17 17.26
CA ARG A 141 7.94 -12.90 16.99
C ARG A 141 8.53 -12.83 15.58
N ASP A 142 8.91 -13.97 15.03
CA ASP A 142 9.53 -14.06 13.71
C ASP A 142 8.52 -14.12 12.56
N ARG A 143 7.22 -14.26 12.86
CA ARG A 143 6.17 -14.18 11.84
C ARG A 143 6.06 -12.74 11.34
N TRP A 144 6.17 -12.61 10.03
CA TRP A 144 6.02 -11.35 9.32
C TRP A 144 5.27 -11.60 8.02
N GLY A 145 4.66 -10.56 7.48
CA GLY A 145 3.84 -10.71 6.29
C GLY A 145 3.09 -9.48 5.86
N VAL A 146 2.38 -9.61 4.74
CA VAL A 146 1.45 -8.64 4.17
C VAL A 146 0.03 -9.16 4.37
N THR A 147 -0.88 -8.31 4.81
CA THR A 147 -2.30 -8.66 4.95
C THR A 147 -3.14 -7.66 4.16
N LEU A 148 -4.03 -8.17 3.30
CA LEU A 148 -5.12 -7.40 2.73
C LEU A 148 -6.42 -7.84 3.39
N ALA A 149 -7.13 -6.92 4.02
CA ALA A 149 -8.40 -7.19 4.68
C ALA A 149 -9.44 -6.13 4.31
N ARG A 150 -10.70 -6.53 4.14
CA ARG A 150 -11.86 -5.65 4.07
C ARG A 150 -12.91 -6.13 5.04
N VAL A 151 -13.09 -5.39 6.12
CA VAL A 151 -14.05 -5.74 7.19
C VAL A 151 -15.38 -5.07 6.90
N PRO A 152 -16.51 -5.78 6.94
CA PRO A 152 -17.84 -5.19 6.76
C PRO A 152 -18.05 -4.01 7.71
N SER A 153 -18.62 -2.93 7.19
CA SER A 153 -18.93 -1.73 7.96
C SER A 153 -20.29 -1.17 7.54
N SER A 154 -20.86 -0.27 8.35
CA SER A 154 -22.11 0.41 8.01
C SER A 154 -22.03 1.26 6.74
N GLN A 155 -20.83 1.46 6.18
CA GLN A 155 -20.56 2.23 4.97
C GLN A 155 -20.06 1.36 3.80
N GLY A 156 -20.25 0.04 3.83
CA GLY A 156 -19.92 -0.88 2.72
C GLY A 156 -18.61 -1.65 2.87
N GLY A 157 -17.86 -1.45 3.96
CA GLY A 157 -16.61 -2.14 4.25
C GLY A 157 -15.45 -1.19 4.49
N GLN A 158 -14.50 -1.55 5.35
CA GLN A 158 -13.26 -0.80 5.58
C GLN A 158 -12.07 -1.67 5.16
N THR A 159 -11.26 -1.14 4.26
CA THR A 159 -10.14 -1.84 3.63
C THR A 159 -8.82 -1.43 4.27
N SER A 160 -7.98 -2.41 4.55
CA SER A 160 -6.64 -2.25 5.09
C SER A 160 -5.65 -3.12 4.34
N LEU A 161 -4.55 -2.52 3.89
CA LEU A 161 -3.38 -3.21 3.35
C LEU A 161 -2.22 -2.95 4.31
N SER A 162 -1.74 -4.00 4.97
CA SER A 162 -0.79 -3.87 6.06
C SER A 162 0.41 -4.77 5.90
N LEU A 163 1.54 -4.36 6.49
CA LEU A 163 2.77 -5.13 6.59
C LEU A 163 3.16 -5.19 8.07
N SER A 164 3.25 -6.40 8.61
CA SER A 164 3.79 -6.67 9.94
C SER A 164 5.26 -7.06 9.81
N ALA A 165 6.18 -6.26 10.36
CA ALA A 165 7.62 -6.51 10.32
C ALA A 165 8.03 -7.60 11.34
N PRO A 166 9.12 -8.38 11.15
CA PRO A 166 9.62 -9.35 12.14
C PRO A 166 10.17 -8.67 13.42
N ALA A 167 10.17 -9.36 14.57
CA ALA A 167 10.75 -8.80 15.79
C ALA A 167 12.26 -8.94 15.74
N GLY A 168 12.98 -7.88 16.10
CA GLY A 168 14.45 -7.89 16.11
C GLY A 168 15.10 -6.91 15.14
N GLN A 169 14.31 -6.10 14.43
CA GLN A 169 14.85 -4.93 13.72
C GLN A 169 14.75 -3.64 14.55
N THR A 170 14.37 -3.68 15.83
CA THR A 170 14.54 -2.52 16.71
C THR A 170 16.03 -2.19 16.80
N ALA A 171 16.44 -1.09 16.16
CA ALA A 171 17.74 -0.47 16.38
C ALA A 171 17.87 -0.02 17.84
#